data_AF-A0A1S8TPI3-F1
#
_entry.id   AF-A0A1S8TPI3-F1
#
_cell.length_a   1.000
_cell.length_b   1.000
_cell.length_c   1.000
_cell.angle_alpha   90.00
_cell.angle_beta   90.00
_cell.angle_gamma   90.00
#
_symmetry.space_group_name_H-M   'P 1'
#
loop_
_entity.id
_entity.type
_entity.pdbx_description
1 polymer ?
#
loop_
_entity_poly.entity_id
_entity_poly.type
_entity_poly.pdbx_seq_one_letter_code
_entity_poly.pdbx_strand_id
1 'polypeptide(L)'
;MKKIAFYGKGGIGKSTTQQNTAAAMAKFYNQKVFIHGCDPKADSTRMILGGKPQETLMDTLREEGEDAISIDKVVKDGFLGIKGVESGGPEPGVGCAGRGVITAINLMENLGAYTPDLDYVFYDVLGDVVCGGFAMPIRDGKAEEVYIVTSGEMMAVYAANNISRGLLKYANQSGVRLGGLICNSRMVDREKELMAEFAAALGTQMIHFVPRDNIVQVAEFNKKTVIEYDPESNQAKEYGELARKIINNTNLVIPTPLSMDELEAMVVKYGIAE
;
A
#
# COMPACT_ATOMS: atom_id res chain seq x y z
N MET A 1 6.05 13.08 -10.96
CA MET A 1 5.86 11.71 -10.45
C MET A 1 5.80 11.74 -8.93
N LYS A 2 4.66 11.38 -8.33
CA LYS A 2 4.52 11.19 -6.88
C LYS A 2 4.87 9.74 -6.50
N LYS A 3 5.67 9.55 -5.46
CA LYS A 3 6.04 8.22 -4.96
C LYS A 3 5.31 7.93 -3.65
N ILE A 4 4.40 6.97 -3.68
CA ILE A 4 3.47 6.65 -2.60
C ILE A 4 3.77 5.26 -2.06
N ALA A 5 3.83 5.09 -0.74
CA ALA A 5 3.86 3.78 -0.12
C ALA A 5 2.55 3.46 0.61
N PHE A 6 2.00 2.28 0.34
CA PHE A 6 0.89 1.71 1.09
C PHE A 6 1.46 0.76 2.14
N TYR A 7 1.14 1.02 3.40
CA TYR A 7 1.45 0.13 4.52
C TYR A 7 0.17 -0.34 5.20
N GLY A 8 0.27 -1.40 5.99
CA GLY A 8 -0.83 -1.91 6.79
C GLY A 8 -0.54 -3.32 7.31
N LYS A 9 -1.33 -3.74 8.30
CA LYS A 9 -1.27 -5.10 8.85
C LYS A 9 -1.52 -6.15 7.75
N GLY A 10 -0.88 -7.30 7.84
CA GLY A 10 -1.16 -8.47 7.02
C GLY A 10 -2.64 -8.85 7.06
N GLY A 11 -3.22 -9.16 5.89
CA GLY A 11 -4.63 -9.52 5.77
C GLY A 11 -5.63 -8.37 5.87
N ILE A 12 -5.19 -7.11 6.06
CA ILE A 12 -6.10 -5.96 6.18
C ILE A 12 -6.78 -5.59 4.85
N GLY A 13 -6.29 -6.07 3.71
CA GLY A 13 -6.76 -5.70 2.37
C GLY A 13 -5.95 -4.58 1.72
N LYS A 14 -4.68 -4.43 2.12
CA LYS A 14 -3.72 -3.45 1.62
C LYS A 14 -3.57 -3.51 0.09
N SER A 15 -3.13 -4.66 -0.44
CA SER A 15 -2.92 -4.89 -1.87
C SER A 15 -4.21 -4.77 -2.68
N THR A 16 -5.34 -5.21 -2.13
CA THR A 16 -6.67 -5.02 -2.74
C THR A 16 -7.01 -3.55 -2.91
N THR A 17 -6.84 -2.76 -1.84
CA THR A 17 -7.11 -1.32 -1.83
C THR A 17 -6.17 -0.58 -2.78
N GLN A 18 -4.88 -0.92 -2.74
CA GLN A 18 -3.84 -0.32 -3.58
C GLN A 18 -4.12 -0.56 -5.07
N GLN A 19 -4.40 -1.80 -5.48
CA GLN A 19 -4.65 -2.13 -6.89
C GLN A 19 -5.94 -1.50 -7.41
N ASN A 20 -7.01 -1.49 -6.62
CA ASN A 20 -8.24 -0.80 -7.00
C ASN A 20 -8.06 0.72 -7.10
N THR A 21 -7.26 1.30 -6.20
CA THR A 21 -6.92 2.73 -6.26
C THR A 21 -6.12 3.05 -7.53
N ALA A 22 -5.11 2.24 -7.86
CA ALA A 22 -4.33 2.40 -9.09
C ALA A 22 -5.21 2.28 -10.35
N ALA A 23 -6.08 1.27 -10.39
CA ALA A 23 -7.04 1.09 -11.48
C ALA A 23 -8.00 2.28 -11.60
N ALA A 24 -8.49 2.83 -10.48
CA ALA A 24 -9.35 4.00 -10.47
C ALA A 24 -8.61 5.26 -10.95
N MET A 25 -7.35 5.45 -10.54
CA MET A 25 -6.49 6.54 -11.01
C MET A 25 -6.29 6.48 -12.53
N ALA A 26 -6.02 5.30 -13.09
CA ALA A 26 -5.89 5.12 -14.53
C ALA A 26 -7.23 5.31 -15.27
N LYS A 27 -8.31 4.67 -14.79
CA LYS A 27 -9.62 4.65 -15.47
C LYS A 27 -10.34 5.98 -15.45
N PHE A 28 -10.39 6.65 -14.29
CA PHE A 28 -11.23 7.82 -14.07
C PHE A 28 -10.46 9.15 -14.12
N TYR A 29 -9.15 9.11 -13.90
CA TYR A 29 -8.31 10.32 -13.80
C TYR A 29 -7.13 10.31 -14.79
N ASN A 30 -7.05 9.32 -15.66
CA ASN A 30 -6.02 9.19 -16.71
C ASN A 30 -4.58 9.32 -16.18
N GLN A 31 -4.33 8.80 -14.98
CA GLN A 31 -3.00 8.81 -14.36
C GLN A 31 -2.22 7.57 -14.76
N LYS A 32 -0.94 7.74 -15.09
CA LYS A 32 0.01 6.65 -15.34
C LYS A 32 0.60 6.18 -14.03
N VAL A 33 0.29 4.95 -13.66
CA VAL A 33 0.69 4.34 -12.38
C VAL A 33 1.65 3.17 -12.61
N PHE A 34 2.71 3.12 -11.82
CA PHE A 34 3.60 1.98 -11.69
C PHE A 34 3.44 1.37 -10.30
N ILE A 35 3.27 0.06 -10.19
CA ILE A 35 3.16 -0.68 -8.93
C ILE A 35 4.43 -1.49 -8.74
N HIS A 36 5.11 -1.25 -7.63
CA HIS A 36 6.21 -2.07 -7.13
C HIS A 36 5.74 -2.81 -5.88
N GLY A 37 5.52 -4.11 -5.99
CA GLY A 37 5.20 -4.97 -4.86
C GLY A 37 6.42 -5.20 -3.98
N CYS A 38 6.34 -4.78 -2.72
CA CYS A 38 7.37 -4.92 -1.69
C CYS A 38 6.93 -5.87 -0.57
N ASP A 39 5.90 -6.67 -0.81
CA ASP A 39 5.40 -7.71 0.08
C ASP A 39 5.95 -9.07 -0.42
N PRO A 40 6.63 -9.87 0.43
CA PRO A 40 7.19 -11.17 0.01
C PRO A 40 6.14 -12.16 -0.49
N LYS A 41 4.85 -11.90 -0.27
CA LYS A 41 3.73 -12.69 -0.82
C LYS A 41 3.62 -12.59 -2.36
N ALA A 42 4.19 -11.54 -2.97
CA ALA A 42 4.27 -11.35 -4.41
C ALA A 42 2.91 -11.38 -5.16
N ASP A 43 1.85 -10.81 -4.57
CA ASP A 43 0.51 -10.70 -5.19
C ASP A 43 -0.02 -9.25 -5.27
N SER A 44 0.86 -8.27 -5.09
CA SER A 44 0.60 -6.83 -5.13
C SER A 44 0.14 -6.32 -6.50
N THR A 45 0.40 -7.07 -7.57
CA THR A 45 0.07 -6.75 -8.96
C THR A 45 -0.94 -7.71 -9.58
N ARG A 46 -1.35 -8.74 -8.83
CA ARG A 46 -2.09 -9.90 -9.34
C ARG A 46 -3.36 -9.54 -10.11
N MET A 47 -4.20 -8.65 -9.57
CA MET A 47 -5.45 -8.26 -10.21
C MET A 47 -5.23 -7.33 -11.41
N ILE A 48 -4.20 -6.47 -11.36
CA ILE A 48 -3.85 -5.59 -12.46
C ILE A 48 -3.35 -6.37 -13.67
N LEU A 49 -2.63 -7.48 -13.44
CA LEU A 49 -2.07 -8.34 -14.49
C LEU A 49 -3.00 -9.49 -14.92
N GLY A 50 -4.25 -9.53 -14.45
CA GLY A 50 -5.21 -10.59 -14.82
C GLY A 50 -4.85 -11.96 -14.23
N GLY A 51 -4.15 -11.99 -13.10
CA GLY A 51 -3.74 -13.19 -12.36
C GLY A 51 -2.63 -14.00 -13.03
N LYS A 52 -1.90 -13.41 -13.97
CA LYS A 52 -0.68 -13.99 -14.52
C LYS A 52 0.37 -14.11 -13.41
N PRO A 53 1.04 -15.27 -13.27
CA PRO A 53 2.19 -15.38 -12.37
C PRO A 53 3.26 -14.42 -12.90
N GLN A 54 3.66 -13.48 -12.05
CA GLN A 54 4.74 -12.57 -12.38
C GLN A 54 6.04 -13.16 -11.84
N GLU A 55 7.06 -13.26 -12.68
CA GLU A 55 8.41 -13.53 -12.20
C GLU A 55 8.82 -12.39 -11.27
N THR A 56 9.34 -12.75 -10.10
CA THR A 56 9.81 -11.77 -9.12
C THR A 56 11.27 -11.43 -9.35
N LEU A 57 11.67 -10.21 -9.00
CA LEU A 57 13.06 -9.77 -9.12
C LEU A 57 14.02 -10.71 -8.37
N MET A 58 13.66 -11.13 -7.16
CA MET A 58 14.49 -11.98 -6.33
C MET A 58 14.58 -13.43 -6.83
N ASP A 59 13.55 -13.93 -7.52
CA ASP A 59 13.60 -15.26 -8.14
C ASP A 59 14.46 -15.21 -9.41
N THR A 60 14.25 -14.22 -10.29
CA THR A 60 15.08 -14.04 -11.49
C THR A 60 16.56 -13.84 -11.12
N LEU A 61 16.84 -13.04 -10.08
CA LEU A 61 18.21 -12.82 -9.60
C LEU A 61 18.88 -14.12 -9.14
N ARG A 62 18.11 -15.02 -8.52
CA ARG A 62 18.61 -16.28 -7.97
C ARG A 62 18.83 -17.33 -9.05
N GLU A 63 17.90 -17.42 -9.99
CA GLU A 63 17.89 -18.46 -11.02
C GLU A 63 18.83 -18.12 -12.18
N GLU A 64 18.93 -16.83 -12.54
CA GLU A 64 19.58 -16.40 -13.78
C GLU A 64 20.68 -15.35 -13.58
N GLY A 65 20.82 -14.81 -12.37
CA GLY A 65 21.82 -13.79 -12.05
C GLY A 65 21.38 -12.37 -12.40
N GLU A 66 22.18 -11.38 -11.99
CA GLU A 66 21.85 -9.95 -12.12
C GLU A 66 21.83 -9.49 -13.58
N ASP A 67 22.75 -10.00 -14.41
CA ASP A 67 22.87 -9.64 -15.84
C ASP A 67 21.65 -10.05 -16.67
N ALA A 68 20.85 -11.01 -16.19
CA ALA A 68 19.63 -11.47 -16.85
C ALA A 68 18.41 -10.58 -16.56
N ILE A 69 18.53 -9.63 -15.62
CA ILE A 69 17.42 -8.76 -15.23
C ILE A 69 17.34 -7.57 -16.17
N SER A 70 16.25 -7.53 -16.94
CA SER A 70 15.88 -6.41 -17.79
C SER A 70 14.44 -5.97 -17.51
N ILE A 71 14.13 -4.70 -17.77
CA ILE A 71 12.79 -4.13 -17.54
C ILE A 71 11.71 -4.95 -18.24
N ASP A 72 11.90 -5.28 -19.52
CA ASP A 72 10.90 -6.02 -20.32
C ASP A 72 10.59 -7.42 -19.76
N LYS A 73 11.57 -7.99 -19.04
CA LYS A 73 11.43 -9.29 -18.42
C LYS A 73 10.59 -9.22 -17.14
N VAL A 74 10.93 -8.32 -16.22
CA VAL A 74 10.34 -8.30 -14.87
C VAL A 74 9.14 -7.35 -14.73
N VAL A 75 9.06 -6.31 -15.57
CA VAL A 75 7.93 -5.38 -15.59
C VAL A 75 6.89 -5.88 -16.58
N LYS A 76 5.63 -5.92 -16.15
CA LYS A 76 4.49 -6.27 -17.00
C LYS A 76 3.48 -5.13 -17.04
N ASP A 77 2.94 -4.87 -18.22
CA ASP A 77 1.80 -3.97 -18.39
C ASP A 77 0.50 -4.74 -18.12
N GLY A 78 -0.40 -4.10 -17.36
CA GLY A 78 -1.70 -4.61 -17.00
C GLY A 78 -2.85 -3.72 -17.44
N PHE A 79 -3.92 -3.75 -16.66
CA PHE A 79 -5.12 -2.94 -16.89
C PHE A 79 -4.78 -1.46 -17.18
N LEU A 80 -5.24 -0.94 -18.32
CA LEU A 80 -5.02 0.43 -18.79
C LEU A 80 -3.55 0.91 -18.79
N GLY A 81 -2.60 -0.01 -19.01
CA GLY A 81 -1.18 0.34 -19.09
C GLY A 81 -0.54 0.60 -17.72
N ILE A 82 -1.18 0.21 -16.62
CA ILE A 82 -0.53 0.18 -15.30
C ILE A 82 0.61 -0.82 -15.36
N LYS A 83 1.82 -0.37 -15.01
CA LYS A 83 3.02 -1.21 -14.96
C LYS A 83 3.12 -1.88 -13.60
N GLY A 84 3.49 -3.15 -13.56
CA GLY A 84 3.66 -3.93 -12.33
C GLY A 84 5.02 -4.62 -12.29
N VAL A 85 5.65 -4.61 -11.12
CA VAL A 85 6.80 -5.45 -10.76
C VAL A 85 6.63 -5.95 -9.33
N GLU A 86 7.26 -7.08 -9.00
CA GLU A 86 7.22 -7.71 -7.67
C GLU A 86 8.67 -7.91 -7.24
N SER A 87 9.03 -7.42 -6.06
CA SER A 87 10.33 -7.70 -5.44
C SER A 87 10.52 -9.21 -5.29
N GLY A 88 9.50 -9.90 -4.79
CA GLY A 88 9.64 -11.27 -4.31
C GLY A 88 10.25 -11.33 -2.92
N GLY A 89 10.23 -12.52 -2.33
CA GLY A 89 10.80 -12.83 -1.03
C GLY A 89 11.97 -13.80 -1.15
N PRO A 90 12.81 -13.91 -0.11
CA PRO A 90 13.70 -15.04 0.00
C PRO A 90 12.88 -16.33 0.19
N GLU A 91 13.52 -17.48 0.00
CA GLU A 91 12.89 -18.77 0.29
C GLU A 91 12.33 -18.82 1.72
N PRO A 92 11.13 -19.38 1.96
CA PRO A 92 10.56 -19.49 3.29
C PRO A 92 11.55 -20.10 4.29
N GLY A 93 11.83 -19.36 5.38
CA GLY A 93 12.78 -19.79 6.41
C GLY A 93 14.24 -19.40 6.14
N VAL A 94 14.56 -18.75 5.03
CA VAL A 94 15.92 -18.33 4.65
C VAL A 94 15.96 -16.83 4.34
N GLY A 95 17.11 -16.19 4.54
CA GLY A 95 17.36 -14.81 4.09
C GLY A 95 16.62 -13.73 4.89
N CYS A 96 16.49 -12.54 4.28
CA CYS A 96 15.78 -11.40 4.86
C CYS A 96 14.95 -10.70 3.79
N ALA A 97 13.62 -10.80 3.89
CA ALA A 97 12.69 -10.17 2.95
C ALA A 97 12.93 -8.66 2.79
N GLY A 98 13.21 -7.99 3.91
CA GLY A 98 13.54 -6.57 3.88
C GLY A 98 14.79 -6.24 3.05
N ARG A 99 15.82 -7.10 3.00
CA ARG A 99 16.98 -6.88 2.12
C ARG A 99 16.64 -7.12 0.65
N GLY A 100 15.78 -8.10 0.36
CA GLY A 100 15.28 -8.35 -1.00
C GLY A 100 14.55 -7.13 -1.57
N VAL A 101 13.68 -6.50 -0.77
CA VAL A 101 12.98 -5.26 -1.16
C VAL A 101 13.97 -4.12 -1.49
N ILE A 102 15.02 -3.94 -0.68
CA ILE A 102 16.06 -2.93 -0.95
C ILE A 102 16.73 -3.19 -2.30
N THR A 103 17.19 -4.43 -2.52
CA THR A 103 17.86 -4.82 -3.76
C THR A 103 16.94 -4.62 -4.97
N ALA A 104 15.69 -5.07 -4.87
CA ALA A 104 14.69 -4.94 -5.92
C ALA A 104 14.43 -3.47 -6.30
N ILE A 105 14.21 -2.59 -5.32
CA ILE A 105 13.97 -1.16 -5.59
C ILE A 105 15.20 -0.54 -6.26
N ASN A 106 16.40 -0.76 -5.72
CA ASN A 106 17.62 -0.17 -6.26
C ASN A 106 17.91 -0.65 -7.69
N LEU A 107 17.70 -1.95 -7.97
CA LEU A 107 17.88 -2.49 -9.32
C LEU A 107 16.91 -1.85 -10.32
N MET A 108 15.64 -1.69 -9.94
CA MET A 108 14.64 -1.04 -10.77
C MET A 108 14.95 0.45 -11.01
N GLU A 109 15.53 1.15 -10.03
CA GLU A 109 16.01 2.53 -10.22
C GLU A 109 17.19 2.57 -11.19
N ASN A 110 18.19 1.69 -11.02
CA ASN A 110 19.37 1.63 -11.87
C ASN A 110 19.04 1.30 -13.33
N LEU A 111 18.06 0.42 -13.55
CA LEU A 111 17.58 0.07 -14.88
C LEU A 111 16.73 1.19 -15.52
N GLY A 112 16.32 2.21 -14.76
CA GLY A 112 15.50 3.31 -15.26
C GLY A 112 14.02 2.97 -15.41
N ALA A 113 13.50 2.03 -14.61
CA ALA A 113 12.12 1.56 -14.73
C ALA A 113 11.07 2.61 -14.33
N TYR A 114 11.41 3.53 -13.43
CA TYR A 114 10.54 4.63 -13.03
C TYR A 114 10.71 5.81 -13.99
N THR A 115 10.08 5.72 -15.15
CA THR A 115 10.24 6.69 -16.23
C THR A 115 9.60 8.05 -15.90
N PRO A 116 10.12 9.16 -16.44
CA PRO A 116 9.61 10.51 -16.16
C PRO A 116 8.16 10.77 -16.57
N ASP A 117 7.59 9.94 -17.45
CA ASP A 117 6.21 10.06 -17.90
C ASP A 117 5.18 9.43 -16.94
N LEU A 118 5.64 8.76 -15.87
CA LEU A 118 4.78 8.25 -14.82
C LEU A 118 4.28 9.37 -13.90
N ASP A 119 2.99 9.34 -13.60
CA ASP A 119 2.39 10.24 -12.63
C ASP A 119 2.61 9.72 -11.20
N TYR A 120 2.52 8.40 -11.01
CA TYR A 120 2.65 7.74 -9.71
C TYR A 120 3.52 6.48 -9.72
N VAL A 121 4.26 6.27 -8.64
CA VAL A 121 4.84 4.97 -8.26
C VAL A 121 4.26 4.56 -6.93
N PHE A 122 3.64 3.38 -6.87
CA PHE A 122 3.07 2.79 -5.66
C PHE A 122 3.99 1.68 -5.16
N TYR A 123 4.43 1.80 -3.92
CA TYR A 123 5.12 0.73 -3.19
C TYR A 123 4.10 0.04 -2.29
N ASP A 124 3.82 -1.24 -2.52
CA ASP A 124 2.95 -2.03 -1.65
C ASP A 124 3.80 -2.76 -0.61
N VAL A 125 3.91 -2.22 0.60
CA VAL A 125 4.92 -2.64 1.58
C VAL A 125 4.30 -3.41 2.73
N LEU A 126 4.98 -4.49 3.17
CA LEU A 126 4.58 -5.24 4.35
C LEU A 126 4.63 -4.35 5.60
N GLY A 127 3.52 -4.25 6.34
CA GLY A 127 3.39 -3.38 7.51
C GLY A 127 3.41 -4.10 8.87
N ASP A 128 3.44 -5.43 8.91
CA ASP A 128 3.46 -6.18 10.19
C ASP A 128 4.79 -6.01 10.95
N VAL A 129 5.88 -5.93 10.20
CA VAL A 129 7.24 -5.84 10.76
C VAL A 129 7.93 -4.65 10.13
N VAL A 130 8.02 -3.53 10.86
CA VAL A 130 8.71 -2.31 10.41
C VAL A 130 10.22 -2.42 10.71
N CYS A 131 10.85 -3.51 10.26
CA CYS A 131 12.30 -3.69 10.39
C CYS A 131 13.06 -2.79 9.40
N GLY A 132 14.39 -2.70 9.54
CA GLY A 132 15.21 -1.77 8.75
C GLY A 132 15.09 -1.93 7.23
N GLY A 133 14.72 -3.11 6.72
CA GLY A 133 14.49 -3.35 5.29
C GLY A 133 13.12 -2.87 4.79
N PHE A 134 12.03 -3.25 5.48
CA PHE A 134 10.68 -2.77 5.13
C PHE A 134 10.48 -1.28 5.43
N ALA A 135 11.32 -0.68 6.27
CA ALA A 135 11.37 0.76 6.47
C ALA A 135 12.16 1.50 5.37
N MET A 136 12.85 0.81 4.45
CA MET A 136 13.71 1.48 3.46
C MET A 136 12.97 2.49 2.57
N PRO A 137 11.74 2.22 2.06
CA PRO A 137 11.03 3.22 1.27
C PRO A 137 10.85 4.55 2.02
N ILE A 138 10.67 4.48 3.34
CA ILE A 138 10.53 5.62 4.24
C ILE A 138 11.90 6.22 4.61
N ARG A 139 12.87 5.38 5.00
CA ARG A 139 14.18 5.79 5.52
C ARG A 139 15.05 6.46 4.46
N ASP A 140 15.05 5.91 3.24
CA ASP A 140 15.92 6.35 2.15
C ASP A 140 15.20 7.33 1.21
N GLY A 141 13.99 7.78 1.60
CA GLY A 141 13.21 8.76 0.85
C GLY A 141 12.74 8.27 -0.52
N LYS A 142 12.54 6.96 -0.69
CA LYS A 142 12.00 6.40 -1.94
C LYS A 142 10.51 6.71 -2.08
N ALA A 143 9.78 6.80 -0.98
CA ALA A 143 8.40 7.27 -0.94
C ALA A 143 8.33 8.62 -0.22
N GLU A 144 7.54 9.53 -0.77
CA GLU A 144 7.31 10.87 -0.23
C GLU A 144 6.03 10.91 0.62
N GLU A 145 4.99 10.21 0.15
CA GLU A 145 3.69 10.10 0.80
C GLU A 145 3.44 8.66 1.26
N VAL A 146 2.96 8.49 2.49
CA VAL A 146 2.55 7.19 3.02
C VAL A 146 1.06 7.19 3.34
N TYR A 147 0.36 6.13 2.91
CA TYR A 147 -1.01 5.85 3.31
C TYR A 147 -1.06 4.53 4.06
N ILE A 148 -1.72 4.51 5.21
CA ILE A 148 -1.82 3.32 6.04
C ILE A 148 -3.23 2.74 5.93
N VAL A 149 -3.33 1.52 5.43
CA VAL A 149 -4.58 0.75 5.41
C VAL A 149 -4.77 0.09 6.77
N THR A 150 -5.90 0.40 7.41
CA THR A 150 -6.25 -0.07 8.77
C THR A 150 -7.74 -0.41 8.87
N SER A 151 -8.20 -0.88 10.01
CA SER A 151 -9.61 -1.14 10.35
C SER A 151 -9.85 -0.76 11.82
N GLY A 152 -11.09 -0.89 12.29
CA GLY A 152 -11.45 -0.76 13.70
C GLY A 152 -10.91 -1.88 14.60
N GLU A 153 -10.23 -2.88 14.05
CA GLU A 153 -9.63 -3.94 14.86
C GLU A 153 -8.41 -3.42 15.62
N MET A 154 -8.32 -3.71 16.93
CA MET A 154 -7.22 -3.30 17.81
C MET A 154 -5.83 -3.53 17.19
N MET A 155 -5.62 -4.72 16.60
CA MET A 155 -4.32 -5.06 16.02
C MET A 155 -3.99 -4.27 14.74
N ALA A 156 -5.00 -3.81 13.99
CA ALA A 156 -4.79 -2.96 12.82
C ALA A 156 -4.40 -1.54 13.25
N VAL A 157 -5.09 -1.00 14.26
CA VAL A 157 -4.75 0.30 14.89
C VAL A 157 -3.35 0.26 15.50
N TYR A 158 -3.00 -0.80 16.21
CA TYR A 158 -1.67 -1.01 16.77
C TYR A 158 -0.58 -1.04 15.68
N ALA A 159 -0.80 -1.78 14.59
CA ALA A 159 0.14 -1.82 13.47
C ALA A 159 0.30 -0.44 12.82
N ALA A 160 -0.81 0.28 12.58
CA ALA A 160 -0.80 1.63 12.04
C ALA A 160 -0.03 2.63 12.93
N ASN A 161 -0.18 2.52 14.26
CA ASN A 161 0.58 3.33 15.22
C ASN A 161 2.09 3.02 15.16
N ASN A 162 2.47 1.74 15.05
CA ASN A 162 3.88 1.35 14.91
C ASN A 162 4.51 1.79 13.58
N ILE A 163 3.77 1.72 12.47
CA ILE A 163 4.20 2.29 11.20
C ILE A 163 4.41 3.81 11.36
N SER A 164 3.52 4.49 12.07
CA SER A 164 3.63 5.93 12.37
C SER A 164 4.88 6.25 13.21
N ARG A 165 5.27 5.38 14.16
CA ARG A 165 6.55 5.49 14.88
C ARG A 165 7.75 5.38 13.94
N GLY A 166 7.69 4.46 12.98
CA GLY A 166 8.70 4.32 11.93
C GLY A 166 8.80 5.58 11.08
N LEU A 167 7.66 6.16 10.68
CA LEU A 167 7.60 7.42 9.93
C LEU A 167 8.22 8.58 10.72
N LEU A 168 7.81 8.78 11.98
CA LEU A 168 8.34 9.84 12.84
C LEU A 168 9.87 9.80 12.94
N LYS A 169 10.45 8.59 13.05
CA LYS A 169 11.90 8.40 13.16
C LYS A 169 12.67 8.95 11.95
N TYR A 170 12.10 8.89 10.75
CA TYR A 170 12.80 9.27 9.51
C TYR A 170 12.25 10.53 8.84
N ALA A 171 11.13 11.08 9.30
CA ALA A 171 10.43 12.20 8.65
C ALA A 171 11.30 13.44 8.39
N ASN A 172 12.21 13.76 9.32
CA ASN A 172 13.14 14.88 9.18
C ASN A 172 14.36 14.55 8.29
N GLN A 173 14.73 13.27 8.19
CA GLN A 173 15.87 12.82 7.40
C GLN A 173 15.50 12.65 5.92
N SER A 174 14.39 11.97 5.63
CA SER A 174 14.00 11.61 4.27
C SER A 174 12.94 12.53 3.67
N GLY A 175 12.30 13.37 4.48
CA GLY A 175 11.20 14.24 4.03
C GLY A 175 9.85 13.52 3.88
N VAL A 176 9.78 12.22 4.15
CA VAL A 176 8.55 11.42 4.08
C VAL A 176 7.45 11.95 5.00
N ARG A 177 6.19 11.86 4.57
CA ARG A 177 5.01 12.32 5.31
C ARG A 177 3.89 11.30 5.30
N LEU A 178 3.07 11.31 6.36
CA LEU A 178 1.81 10.57 6.42
C LEU A 178 0.72 11.38 5.69
N GLY A 179 0.15 10.81 4.64
CA GLY A 179 -0.93 11.43 3.86
C GLY A 179 -2.34 11.12 4.38
N GLY A 180 -2.51 10.00 5.07
CA GLY A 180 -3.75 9.66 5.73
C GLY A 180 -3.92 8.17 6.03
N LEU A 181 -4.98 7.87 6.79
CA LEU A 181 -5.45 6.52 7.04
C LEU A 181 -6.56 6.15 6.06
N ILE A 182 -6.47 4.96 5.50
CA ILE A 182 -7.54 4.35 4.70
C ILE A 182 -8.19 3.28 5.57
N CYS A 183 -9.41 3.52 6.03
CA CYS A 183 -10.15 2.50 6.77
C CYS A 183 -10.74 1.50 5.78
N ASN A 184 -10.28 0.25 5.81
CA ASN A 184 -10.90 -0.85 5.09
C ASN A 184 -11.81 -1.63 6.04
N SER A 185 -13.11 -1.39 5.92
CA SER A 185 -14.08 -1.77 6.94
C SER A 185 -14.09 -3.27 7.23
N ARG A 186 -14.13 -3.58 8.53
CA ARG A 186 -14.34 -4.94 9.06
C ARG A 186 -15.71 -5.09 9.72
N MET A 187 -16.60 -4.13 9.49
CA MET A 187 -17.92 -4.06 10.14
C MET A 187 -17.80 -4.02 11.66
N VAL A 188 -16.79 -3.30 12.17
CA VAL A 188 -16.67 -3.01 13.61
C VAL A 188 -17.67 -1.93 13.97
N ASP A 189 -18.32 -2.04 15.12
CA ASP A 189 -19.25 -1.01 15.58
C ASP A 189 -18.52 0.33 15.74
N ARG A 190 -19.16 1.41 15.26
CA ARG A 190 -18.62 2.78 15.29
C ARG A 190 -17.22 2.91 14.67
N GLU A 191 -16.83 2.00 13.76
CA GLU A 191 -15.50 1.93 13.14
C GLU A 191 -15.07 3.25 12.52
N LYS A 192 -15.99 3.94 11.84
CA LYS A 192 -15.73 5.22 11.19
C LYS A 192 -15.37 6.32 12.21
N GLU A 193 -16.02 6.33 13.36
CA GLU A 193 -15.76 7.30 14.44
C GLU A 193 -14.41 7.01 15.11
N LEU A 194 -14.14 5.74 15.43
CA LEU A 194 -12.86 5.30 15.98
C LEU A 194 -11.70 5.68 15.04
N MET A 195 -11.83 5.42 13.73
CA MET A 195 -10.78 5.77 12.76
C MET A 195 -10.61 7.28 12.58
N ALA A 196 -11.69 8.06 12.67
CA ALA A 196 -11.58 9.51 12.63
C ALA A 196 -10.85 10.06 13.85
N GLU A 197 -11.15 9.57 15.05
CA GLU A 197 -10.45 9.96 16.28
C GLU A 197 -8.98 9.51 16.26
N PHE A 198 -8.71 8.29 15.83
CA PHE A 198 -7.35 7.78 15.70
C PHE A 198 -6.52 8.58 14.69
N ALA A 199 -7.10 8.91 13.53
CA ALA A 199 -6.44 9.77 12.54
C ALA A 199 -6.11 11.15 13.12
N ALA A 200 -7.07 11.77 13.81
CA ALA A 200 -6.88 13.09 14.42
C ALA A 200 -5.79 13.05 15.50
N ALA A 201 -5.75 12.00 16.33
CA ALA A 201 -4.74 11.82 17.37
C ALA A 201 -3.32 11.63 16.78
N LEU A 202 -3.20 10.96 15.62
CA LEU A 202 -1.95 10.90 14.86
C LEU A 202 -1.57 12.23 14.18
N GLY A 203 -2.46 13.24 14.20
CA GLY A 203 -2.29 14.52 13.50
C GLY A 203 -2.59 14.44 12.01
N THR A 204 -3.25 13.38 11.52
CA THR A 204 -3.60 13.18 10.11
C THR A 204 -5.12 13.12 9.90
N GLN A 205 -5.55 12.63 8.74
CA GLN A 205 -6.94 12.43 8.36
C GLN A 205 -7.24 10.96 8.04
N MET A 206 -8.48 10.53 8.29
CA MET A 206 -9.01 9.35 7.63
C MET A 206 -9.42 9.76 6.21
N ILE A 207 -8.52 9.55 5.24
CA ILE A 207 -8.73 10.07 3.88
C ILE A 207 -9.99 9.46 3.25
N HIS A 208 -10.24 8.18 3.51
CA HIS A 208 -11.42 7.49 3.01
C HIS A 208 -11.79 6.30 3.89
N PHE A 209 -13.07 5.96 3.88
CA PHE A 209 -13.63 4.77 4.51
C PHE A 209 -14.14 3.86 3.39
N VAL A 210 -13.44 2.76 3.14
CA VAL A 210 -13.79 1.76 2.13
C VAL A 210 -14.77 0.77 2.78
N PRO A 211 -16.05 0.72 2.34
CA PRO A 211 -17.01 -0.21 2.90
C PRO A 211 -16.69 -1.66 2.50
N ARG A 212 -17.20 -2.59 3.31
CA ARG A 212 -17.12 -4.02 3.01
C ARG A 212 -18.18 -4.36 1.97
N ASP A 213 -17.76 -4.88 0.82
CA ASP A 213 -18.65 -5.33 -0.24
C ASP A 213 -18.14 -6.66 -0.84
N ASN A 214 -19.04 -7.62 -1.02
CA ASN A 214 -18.74 -8.94 -1.59
C ASN A 214 -18.30 -8.87 -3.05
N ILE A 215 -18.63 -7.80 -3.79
CA ILE A 215 -18.17 -7.62 -5.16
C ILE A 215 -16.63 -7.61 -5.25
N VAL A 216 -15.94 -7.22 -4.18
CA VAL A 216 -14.48 -7.28 -4.09
C VAL A 216 -14.00 -8.73 -4.24
N GLN A 217 -14.61 -9.68 -3.52
CA GLN A 217 -14.26 -11.09 -3.63
C GLN A 217 -14.61 -11.65 -5.01
N VAL A 218 -15.76 -11.25 -5.57
CA VAL A 218 -16.16 -11.67 -6.92
C VAL A 218 -15.15 -11.19 -7.97
N ALA A 219 -14.71 -9.94 -7.89
CA ALA A 219 -13.69 -9.38 -8.78
C ALA A 219 -12.33 -10.09 -8.60
N GLU A 220 -11.91 -10.32 -7.35
CA GLU A 220 -10.66 -11.04 -7.03
C GLU A 220 -10.66 -12.48 -7.58
N PHE A 221 -11.77 -13.21 -7.48
CA PHE A 221 -11.90 -14.55 -8.07
C PHE A 221 -11.81 -14.53 -9.60
N ASN A 222 -12.25 -13.43 -10.21
CA ASN A 222 -12.09 -13.19 -11.64
C ASN A 222 -10.73 -12.55 -12.00
N LYS A 223 -9.81 -12.43 -11.02
CA LYS A 223 -8.45 -11.88 -11.17
C LYS A 223 -8.46 -10.45 -11.69
N LYS A 224 -9.47 -9.66 -11.31
CA LYS A 224 -9.68 -8.29 -11.73
C LYS A 224 -9.82 -7.37 -10.53
N THR A 225 -9.52 -6.10 -10.72
CA THR A 225 -9.97 -5.06 -9.78
C THR A 225 -11.47 -4.86 -9.93
N VAL A 226 -12.14 -4.30 -8.92
CA VAL A 226 -13.56 -3.92 -9.02
C VAL A 226 -13.76 -2.91 -10.15
N ILE A 227 -12.81 -1.99 -10.35
CA ILE A 227 -12.83 -0.99 -11.43
C ILE A 227 -12.90 -1.64 -12.81
N GLU A 228 -12.18 -2.74 -13.02
CA GLU A 228 -12.21 -3.49 -14.28
C GLU A 228 -13.43 -4.43 -14.35
N TYR A 229 -13.81 -5.03 -13.23
CA TYR A 229 -14.88 -6.03 -13.17
C TYR A 229 -16.27 -5.41 -13.35
N ASP A 230 -16.57 -4.35 -12.59
CA ASP A 230 -17.84 -3.62 -12.64
C ASP A 230 -17.61 -2.14 -12.28
N PRO A 231 -17.28 -1.28 -13.28
CA PRO A 231 -16.96 0.12 -13.05
C PRO A 231 -18.15 0.95 -12.55
N GLU A 232 -19.39 0.47 -12.69
CA GLU A 232 -20.61 1.19 -12.29
C GLU A 232 -21.05 0.84 -10.86
N SER A 233 -20.47 -0.20 -10.27
CA SER A 233 -20.74 -0.63 -8.89
C SER A 233 -20.48 0.46 -7.86
N ASN A 234 -21.17 0.38 -6.72
CA ASN A 234 -20.94 1.31 -5.60
C ASN A 234 -19.49 1.22 -5.11
N GLN A 235 -18.93 0.02 -5.02
CA GLN A 235 -17.55 -0.18 -4.60
C GLN A 235 -16.54 0.43 -5.58
N ALA A 236 -16.81 0.43 -6.90
CA ALA A 236 -15.98 1.13 -7.87
C ALA A 236 -16.00 2.65 -7.65
N LYS A 237 -17.15 3.22 -7.28
CA LYS A 237 -17.29 4.65 -6.95
C LYS A 237 -16.51 5.00 -5.69
N GLU A 238 -16.51 4.15 -4.66
CA GLU A 238 -15.71 4.36 -3.43
C GLU A 238 -14.21 4.39 -3.75
N TYR A 239 -13.71 3.46 -4.55
CA TYR A 239 -12.31 3.49 -5.00
C TYR A 239 -12.01 4.69 -5.92
N GLY A 240 -12.96 5.10 -6.77
CA GLY A 240 -12.89 6.32 -7.56
C GLY A 240 -12.75 7.58 -6.70
N GLU A 241 -13.48 7.64 -5.60
CA GLU A 241 -13.43 8.74 -4.63
C GLU A 241 -12.15 8.71 -3.80
N LEU A 242 -11.70 7.53 -3.35
CA LEU A 242 -10.40 7.37 -2.70
C LEU A 242 -9.25 7.86 -3.61
N ALA A 243 -9.24 7.44 -4.87
CA ALA A 243 -8.26 7.89 -5.86
C ALA A 243 -8.28 9.43 -6.02
N ARG A 244 -9.48 10.02 -6.15
CA ARG A 244 -9.64 11.49 -6.24
C ARG A 244 -9.04 12.21 -5.05
N LYS A 245 -9.31 11.69 -3.84
CA LYS A 245 -8.84 12.30 -2.59
C LYS A 245 -7.33 12.19 -2.47
N ILE A 246 -6.72 11.07 -2.84
CA ILE A 246 -5.25 10.91 -2.86
C ILE A 246 -4.61 11.88 -3.86
N ILE A 247 -5.14 11.97 -5.09
CA ILE A 247 -4.61 12.88 -6.12
C ILE A 247 -4.56 14.32 -5.61
N ASN A 248 -5.65 14.77 -4.97
CA ASN A 248 -5.82 16.13 -4.48
C ASN A 248 -5.31 16.34 -3.06
N ASN A 249 -4.68 15.34 -2.45
CA ASN A 249 -4.26 15.44 -1.06
C ASN A 249 -3.08 16.41 -0.92
N THR A 250 -3.24 17.40 -0.04
CA THR A 250 -2.19 18.34 0.36
C THR A 250 -1.91 18.27 1.86
N ASN A 251 -2.67 17.48 2.62
CA ASN A 251 -2.49 17.32 4.05
C ASN A 251 -1.47 16.20 4.32
N LEU A 252 -0.20 16.60 4.37
CA LEU A 252 0.96 15.72 4.56
C LEU A 252 1.65 16.08 5.86
N VAL A 253 1.66 15.16 6.83
CA VAL A 253 2.08 15.46 8.20
C VAL A 253 3.22 14.57 8.68
N ILE A 254 3.96 15.05 9.66
CA ILE A 254 4.78 14.18 10.52
C ILE A 254 3.82 13.63 11.58
N PRO A 255 3.59 12.31 11.65
CA PRO A 255 2.59 11.78 12.58
C PRO A 255 3.03 11.91 14.04
N THR A 256 2.06 11.91 14.94
CA THR A 256 2.25 11.91 16.40
C THR A 256 1.76 10.57 16.98
N PRO A 257 2.60 9.51 17.03
CA PRO A 257 2.17 8.20 17.48
C PRO A 257 1.78 8.19 18.95
N LEU A 258 0.68 7.48 19.27
CA LEU A 258 0.14 7.37 20.62
C LEU A 258 0.95 6.35 21.44
N SER A 259 1.00 6.54 22.75
CA SER A 259 1.40 5.51 23.71
C SER A 259 0.43 4.31 23.69
N MET A 260 0.84 3.19 24.29
CA MET A 260 -0.02 2.00 24.36
C MET A 260 -1.28 2.29 25.19
N ASP A 261 -1.13 2.96 26.33
CA ASP A 261 -2.23 3.30 27.23
C ASP A 261 -3.27 4.21 26.54
N GLU A 262 -2.83 5.20 25.75
CA GLU A 262 -3.74 6.06 24.98
C GLU A 262 -4.48 5.27 23.89
N LEU A 263 -3.80 4.34 23.22
CA LEU A 263 -4.38 3.51 22.17
C LEU A 263 -5.38 2.50 22.74
N GLU A 264 -5.07 1.88 23.89
CA GLU A 264 -5.99 1.01 24.62
C GLU A 264 -7.22 1.78 25.11
N ALA A 265 -7.03 2.95 25.74
CA ALA A 265 -8.13 3.78 26.18
C ALA A 265 -9.06 4.18 25.02
N MET A 266 -8.49 4.52 23.86
CA MET A 266 -9.24 4.84 22.65
C MET A 266 -10.04 3.62 22.15
N VAL A 267 -9.42 2.45 22.00
CA VAL A 267 -10.15 1.27 21.50
C VAL A 267 -11.22 0.82 22.48
N VAL A 268 -10.96 0.89 23.79
CA VAL A 268 -11.94 0.61 24.85
C VAL A 268 -13.16 1.52 24.76
N LYS A 269 -12.96 2.83 24.55
CA LYS A 269 -14.03 3.83 24.39
C LYS A 269 -15.03 3.48 23.27
N TYR A 270 -14.57 2.79 22.23
CA TYR A 270 -15.40 2.41 21.08
C TYR A 270 -15.82 0.94 21.09
N GLY A 271 -15.12 0.07 21.83
CA GLY A 271 -15.37 -1.37 21.91
C GLY A 271 -16.23 -1.81 23.10
N ILE A 272 -16.38 -0.97 24.13
CA ILE A 272 -17.34 -1.23 25.21
C ILE A 272 -18.67 -0.56 24.83
N ALA A 273 -19.66 -1.40 24.49
CA ALA A 273 -21.05 -0.98 24.49
C ALA A 273 -21.50 -0.78 25.95
N GLU A 274 -22.12 0.37 26.24
CA GLU A 274 -22.97 0.50 27.43
C GLU A 274 -24.17 -0.46 27.35
#